data_AF-A0A350R3C0-F1
#
_entry.id   AF-A0A350R3C0-F1
#
_cell.length_a   1.000
_cell.length_b   1.000
_cell.length_c   1.000
_cell.angle_alpha   90.00
_cell.angle_beta   90.00
_cell.angle_gamma   90.00
#
_symmetry.space_group_name_H-M   'P 1'
#
loop_
_entity.id
_entity.type
_entity.pdbx_description
1 polymer ?
#
loop_
_entity_poly.entity_id
_entity_poly.type
_entity_poly.pdbx_seq_one_letter_code
_entity_poly.pdbx_strand_id
1 'polypeptide(L)'
;MKKCILEELRKQYPVGNRVELIKMEDVQAPPIGTKGTVLGVDDIGSIMVAWDNGSSLNVVYSVDKVRMLETVKTICYGREVIWDSREKAIMFFLECMASSEGAERERYLNILVKLKSGEKVCVDD
;
A
#
# COMPACT_ATOMS: atom_id res chain seq x y z
N MET A 1 27.49 0.71 4.42
CA MET A 1 26.57 0.11 5.42
C MET A 1 27.01 -1.32 5.74
N LYS A 2 26.76 -1.87 6.94
CA LYS A 2 27.06 -3.30 7.22
C LYS A 2 26.10 -4.19 6.45
N LYS A 3 26.59 -5.30 5.88
CA LYS A 3 25.79 -6.23 5.05
C LYS A 3 24.50 -6.71 5.74
N CYS A 4 24.57 -7.04 7.04
CA CYS A 4 23.40 -7.47 7.81
C CYS A 4 22.30 -6.40 7.91
N ILE A 5 22.66 -5.12 7.99
CA ILE A 5 21.70 -4.01 8.06
C ILE A 5 21.00 -3.82 6.71
N LEU A 6 21.77 -3.93 5.62
CA LEU A 6 21.23 -3.82 4.27
C LEU A 6 20.24 -4.95 3.95
N GLU A 7 20.57 -6.18 4.36
CA GLU A 7 19.66 -7.32 4.22
C GLU A 7 18.37 -7.13 5.01
N GLU A 8 18.44 -6.56 6.21
CA GLU A 8 17.26 -6.26 7.02
C GLU A 8 16.39 -5.16 6.37
N LEU A 9 17.01 -4.12 5.81
CA LEU A 9 16.29 -3.08 5.08
C LEU A 9 15.55 -3.63 3.87
N ARG A 10 16.17 -4.52 3.11
CA ARG A 10 15.53 -5.18 1.96
C ARG A 10 14.34 -6.05 2.36
N LYS A 11 14.38 -6.64 3.57
CA LYS A 11 13.23 -7.38 4.14
C LYS A 11 12.13 -6.45 4.63
N GLN A 12 12.50 -5.32 5.24
CA GLN A 12 11.55 -4.34 5.75
C GLN A 12 10.85 -3.59 4.61
N TYR A 13 11.56 -3.31 3.52
CA TYR A 13 11.10 -2.58 2.34
C TYR A 13 11.22 -3.47 1.10
N PRO A 14 10.39 -4.51 0.96
CA PRO A 14 10.41 -5.36 -0.21
C PRO A 14 9.89 -4.60 -1.44
N VAL A 15 10.43 -4.97 -2.61
CA VAL A 15 10.03 -4.40 -3.89
C VAL A 15 8.53 -4.62 -4.14
N GLY A 16 7.85 -3.58 -4.62
CA GLY A 16 6.41 -3.60 -4.91
C GLY A 16 5.51 -3.21 -3.73
N ASN A 17 6.04 -3.11 -2.51
CA ASN A 17 5.23 -2.65 -1.38
C ASN A 17 4.95 -1.14 -1.45
N ARG A 18 3.82 -0.75 -0.85
CA ARG A 18 3.36 0.64 -0.80
C ARG A 18 3.85 1.32 0.47
N VAL A 19 4.28 2.57 0.30
CA VAL A 19 4.77 3.43 1.38
C VAL A 19 4.10 4.79 1.32
N GLU A 20 4.08 5.48 2.46
CA GLU A 20 3.63 6.86 2.59
C GLU A 20 4.72 7.69 3.26
N LEU A 21 4.98 8.88 2.72
CA LEU A 21 5.95 9.81 3.25
C LEU A 21 5.43 10.44 4.55
N ILE A 22 6.21 10.31 5.62
CA ILE A 22 5.90 10.87 6.94
C ILE A 22 6.81 12.06 7.26
N LYS A 23 8.07 12.00 6.85
CA LYS A 23 9.04 13.07 7.05
C LYS A 23 10.15 13.01 6.00
N MET A 24 10.49 14.15 5.42
CA MET A 24 11.70 14.39 4.64
C MET A 24 11.97 15.89 4.70
N GLU A 25 13.16 16.28 5.17
CA GLU A 25 13.56 17.69 5.32
C GLU A 25 14.40 18.09 4.10
N ASP A 26 13.75 18.15 2.93
CA ASP A 26 14.35 18.59 1.67
C ASP A 26 13.39 19.55 0.94
N VAL A 27 13.92 20.56 0.25
CA VAL A 27 13.12 21.54 -0.51
C VAL A 27 12.38 20.87 -1.67
N GLN A 28 12.93 19.79 -2.22
CA GLN A 28 12.36 19.01 -3.30
C GLN A 28 11.53 17.81 -2.80
N ALA A 29 11.35 17.68 -1.48
CA ALA A 29 10.58 16.59 -0.88
C ALA A 29 9.15 16.53 -1.48
N PRO A 30 8.62 15.31 -1.74
CA PRO A 30 7.20 15.16 -1.94
C PRO A 30 6.42 15.75 -0.75
N PRO A 31 5.18 16.22 -0.94
CA PRO A 31 4.32 16.57 0.18
C PRO A 31 4.18 15.40 1.16
N ILE A 32 4.13 15.69 2.46
CA ILE A 32 3.83 14.67 3.48
C ILE A 32 2.48 14.01 3.18
N GLY A 33 2.40 12.69 3.34
CA GLY A 33 1.26 11.88 2.93
C GLY A 33 1.30 11.41 1.47
N THR A 34 2.28 11.87 0.67
CA THR A 34 2.49 11.32 -0.67
C THR A 34 2.83 9.83 -0.56
N LYS A 35 2.20 9.04 -1.43
CA LYS A 35 2.42 7.60 -1.47
C LYS A 35 3.30 7.21 -2.64
N GLY A 36 3.89 6.04 -2.53
CA GLY A 36 4.75 5.50 -3.57
C GLY A 36 4.94 4.01 -3.44
N THR A 37 5.56 3.44 -4.46
CA THR A 37 5.87 2.01 -4.54
C THR A 37 7.38 1.82 -4.40
N VAL A 38 7.80 0.94 -3.49
CA VAL A 38 9.20 0.61 -3.29
C VAL A 38 9.75 -0.10 -4.53
N LEU A 39 10.83 0.45 -5.09
CA LEU A 39 11.57 -0.16 -6.21
C LEU A 39 12.74 -1.02 -5.72
N GLY A 40 13.26 -0.76 -4.53
CA GLY A 40 14.32 -1.54 -3.90
C GLY A 40 15.11 -0.73 -2.88
N VAL A 41 16.19 -1.33 -2.38
CA VAL A 41 17.16 -0.67 -1.49
C VAL A 41 18.55 -0.78 -2.11
N ASP A 42 19.18 0.38 -2.33
CA ASP A 42 20.51 0.48 -2.93
C ASP A 42 21.63 0.03 -1.96
N ASP A 43 22.88 -0.04 -2.43
CA ASP A 43 23.99 -0.56 -1.63
C ASP A 43 24.48 0.38 -0.52
N ILE A 44 24.03 1.64 -0.53
CA ILE A 44 24.30 2.61 0.53
C ILE A 44 23.17 2.66 1.58
N GLY A 45 22.03 2.02 1.30
CA GLY A 45 20.89 1.87 2.20
C GLY A 45 19.74 2.85 1.95
N SER A 46 19.73 3.54 0.82
CA SER A 46 18.58 4.37 0.41
C SER A 46 17.48 3.48 -0.14
N ILE A 47 16.25 3.79 0.24
CA ILE A 47 15.05 3.10 -0.27
C ILE A 47 14.59 3.87 -1.50
N MET A 48 14.63 3.21 -2.65
CA MET A 48 14.15 3.76 -3.91
C MET A 48 12.64 3.65 -3.97
N VAL A 49 11.96 4.76 -4.23
CA VAL A 49 10.50 4.82 -4.25
C VAL A 49 10.04 5.51 -5.53
N ALA A 50 9.16 4.85 -6.28
CA ALA A 50 8.38 5.49 -7.32
C ALA A 50 7.20 6.21 -6.66
N TRP A 51 7.33 7.51 -6.43
CA TRP A 51 6.26 8.32 -5.83
C TRP A 51 5.13 8.55 -6.84
N ASP A 52 3.89 8.48 -6.37
CA ASP A 52 2.69 8.64 -7.22
C ASP A 52 2.59 10.03 -7.85
N ASN A 53 3.22 11.04 -7.23
CA ASN A 53 3.29 12.41 -7.76
C ASN A 53 4.43 12.60 -8.77
N GLY A 54 5.19 11.55 -9.10
CA GLY A 54 6.31 11.60 -10.03
C GLY A 54 7.63 12.12 -9.44
N SER A 55 7.73 12.35 -8.13
CA SER A 55 9.00 12.68 -7.48
C SER A 55 10.02 11.54 -7.65
N SER A 56 11.28 11.91 -7.78
CA SER A 56 12.41 11.00 -7.97
C SER A 56 13.32 10.85 -6.75
N LEU A 57 12.98 11.51 -5.63
CA LEU A 57 13.80 11.44 -4.42
C LEU A 57 13.70 10.06 -3.75
N ASN A 58 14.86 9.51 -3.41
CA ASN A 58 14.95 8.32 -2.59
C ASN A 58 14.78 8.66 -1.11
N VAL A 59 14.38 7.68 -0.32
CA VAL A 59 14.25 7.81 1.13
C VAL A 59 15.56 7.39 1.77
N VAL A 60 16.21 8.32 2.47
CA VAL A 60 17.47 8.08 3.16
C VAL A 60 17.19 7.42 4.51
N TYR A 61 17.65 6.18 4.67
CA TYR A 61 17.50 5.45 5.92
C TYR A 61 18.10 6.24 7.10
N SER A 62 17.38 6.29 8.22
CA SER A 62 17.67 7.06 9.46
C SER A 62 17.44 8.58 9.42
N VAL A 63 17.32 9.19 8.24
CA VAL A 63 17.05 10.64 8.09
C VAL A 63 15.58 10.87 7.79
N ASP A 64 15.09 10.19 6.76
CA ASP A 64 13.71 10.29 6.31
C ASP A 64 12.83 9.25 7.02
N LYS A 65 11.52 9.50 7.04
CA LYS A 65 10.53 8.58 7.60
C LYS A 65 9.45 8.28 6.59
N VAL A 66 9.26 6.99 6.36
CA VAL A 66 8.13 6.45 5.60
C VAL A 66 7.40 5.39 6.42
N ARG A 67 6.09 5.29 6.19
CA ARG A 67 5.23 4.26 6.76
C ARG A 67 4.91 3.22 5.70
N MET A 68 5.10 1.94 6.03
CA MET A 68 4.60 0.84 5.21
C MET A 68 3.07 0.81 5.26
N LEU A 69 2.44 0.71 4.10
CA LEU A 69 0.99 0.60 3.98
C LEU A 69 0.58 -0.87 3.98
N GLU A 70 -0.43 -1.22 4.77
CA GLU A 70 -1.06 -2.53 4.70
C GLU A 70 -2.03 -2.53 3.53
N THR A 71 -1.57 -3.07 2.40
CA THR A 71 -2.40 -3.16 1.20
C THR A 71 -3.32 -4.37 1.26
N VAL A 72 -4.50 -4.21 0.66
CA VAL A 72 -5.42 -5.31 0.41
C VAL A 72 -5.81 -5.32 -1.07
N LYS A 73 -5.86 -6.49 -1.68
CA LYS A 73 -6.35 -6.68 -3.04
C LYS A 73 -7.80 -7.14 -2.97
N THR A 74 -8.67 -6.52 -3.76
CA THR A 74 -10.03 -7.01 -3.98
C THR A 74 -10.21 -7.39 -5.44
N ILE A 75 -10.91 -8.49 -5.69
CA ILE A 75 -11.28 -8.94 -7.03
C ILE A 75 -12.80 -9.06 -7.05
N CYS A 76 -13.46 -8.13 -7.76
CA CYS A 76 -14.92 -8.08 -7.87
C CYS A 76 -15.27 -8.02 -9.35
N TYR A 77 -16.15 -8.91 -9.84
CA TYR A 77 -16.45 -9.03 -11.27
C TYR A 77 -15.19 -9.22 -12.14
N GLY A 78 -14.18 -9.92 -11.62
CA GLY A 78 -12.88 -10.10 -12.28
C GLY A 78 -12.00 -8.84 -12.33
N ARG A 79 -12.47 -7.71 -11.79
CA ARG A 79 -11.68 -6.48 -11.71
C ARG A 79 -10.83 -6.48 -10.45
N GLU A 80 -9.51 -6.37 -10.62
CA GLU A 80 -8.58 -6.23 -9.51
C GLU A 80 -8.41 -4.76 -9.10
N VAL A 81 -8.45 -4.51 -7.79
CA VAL A 81 -8.10 -3.21 -7.18
C VAL A 81 -7.19 -3.46 -5.99
N ILE A 82 -6.07 -2.75 -5.93
CA ILE A 82 -5.19 -2.72 -4.76
C ILE A 82 -5.51 -1.46 -3.98
N TRP A 83 -5.84 -1.64 -2.71
CA TRP A 83 -6.17 -0.57 -1.79
C TRP A 83 -5.00 -0.33 -0.86
N ASP A 84 -4.60 0.94 -0.71
CA ASP A 84 -3.60 1.36 0.28
C ASP A 84 -4.12 1.33 1.73
N SER A 85 -5.41 1.01 1.94
CA SER A 85 -6.06 0.94 3.24
C SER A 85 -7.23 -0.04 3.21
N ARG A 86 -7.19 -1.01 4.14
CA ARG A 86 -8.29 -1.96 4.37
C ARG A 86 -9.59 -1.25 4.76
N GLU A 87 -9.51 -0.20 5.57
CA GLU A 87 -10.66 0.60 5.98
C GLU A 87 -11.33 1.27 4.76
N LYS A 88 -10.53 1.82 3.83
CA LYS A 88 -11.06 2.39 2.59
C LYS A 88 -11.74 1.35 1.71
N ALA A 89 -11.16 0.15 1.60
CA ALA A 89 -11.81 -0.95 0.90
C ALA A 89 -13.14 -1.34 1.57
N ILE A 90 -13.17 -1.46 2.90
CA ILE A 90 -14.39 -1.79 3.65
C ILE A 90 -15.47 -0.74 3.44
N MET A 91 -15.14 0.55 3.54
CA MET A 91 -16.11 1.64 3.32
C MET A 91 -16.72 1.56 1.93
N PHE A 92 -15.88 1.38 0.90
CA PHE A 92 -16.35 1.24 -0.48
C PHE A 92 -17.35 0.07 -0.64
N PHE A 93 -16.99 -1.12 -0.18
CA PHE A 93 -17.88 -2.28 -0.35
C PHE A 93 -19.13 -2.23 0.54
N LEU A 94 -19.08 -1.53 1.69
CA LEU A 94 -20.27 -1.25 2.49
C LEU A 94 -21.25 -0.33 1.75
N GLU A 95 -20.76 0.72 1.09
CA GLU A 95 -21.58 1.63 0.28
C GLU A 95 -22.18 0.91 -0.93
N CYS A 96 -21.38 0.10 -1.63
CA CYS A 96 -21.86 -0.75 -2.73
C CYS A 96 -22.98 -1.69 -2.28
N MET A 97 -22.80 -2.37 -1.14
CA MET A 97 -23.80 -3.28 -0.56
C MET A 97 -25.08 -2.56 -0.13
N ALA A 98 -24.98 -1.32 0.37
CA ALA A 98 -26.13 -0.53 0.78
C ALA A 98 -26.97 -0.06 -0.43
N SER A 99 -26.35 0.07 -1.60
CA SER A 99 -26.96 0.55 -2.83
C SER A 99 -27.36 -0.58 -3.79
N SER A 100 -27.21 -1.85 -3.41
CA SER A 100 -27.49 -3.00 -4.26
C SER A 100 -28.37 -4.06 -3.59
N GLU A 101 -28.92 -4.95 -4.41
CA GLU A 101 -29.81 -6.03 -3.97
C GLU A 101 -29.50 -7.35 -4.69
N GLY A 102 -30.09 -8.45 -4.22
CA GLY A 102 -29.93 -9.78 -4.82
C GLY A 102 -28.48 -10.26 -4.91
N ALA A 103 -28.15 -10.93 -6.02
CA ALA A 103 -26.83 -11.55 -6.23
C ALA A 103 -25.66 -10.55 -6.24
N GLU A 104 -25.90 -9.28 -6.59
CA GLU A 104 -24.87 -8.24 -6.51
C GLU A 104 -24.52 -7.91 -5.05
N ARG A 105 -25.53 -7.82 -4.18
CA ARG A 105 -25.31 -7.58 -2.75
C ARG A 105 -24.54 -8.72 -2.10
N GLU A 106 -24.81 -9.96 -2.49
CA GLU A 106 -24.10 -11.14 -1.99
C GLU A 106 -22.61 -11.11 -2.36
N ARG A 107 -22.25 -10.71 -3.58
CA ARG A 107 -20.85 -10.53 -4.00
C ARG A 107 -20.10 -9.53 -3.12
N TYR A 108 -20.71 -8.37 -2.85
CA TYR A 108 -20.10 -7.36 -1.97
C TYR A 108 -20.00 -7.85 -0.53
N LEU A 109 -20.98 -8.63 -0.05
CA LEU A 109 -20.92 -9.25 1.28
C LEU A 109 -19.73 -10.22 1.40
N ASN A 110 -19.48 -11.06 0.39
CA ASN A 110 -18.36 -12.01 0.39
C ASN A 110 -17.02 -11.27 0.50
N ILE A 111 -16.83 -10.20 -0.26
CA ILE A 111 -15.63 -9.35 -0.13
C ILE A 111 -15.54 -8.71 1.27
N LEU A 112 -16.63 -8.17 1.80
CA LEU A 112 -16.65 -7.55 3.13
C LEU A 112 -16.28 -8.51 4.25
N VAL A 113 -16.77 -9.75 4.19
CA VAL A 113 -16.44 -10.79 5.17
C VAL A 113 -14.94 -11.07 5.14
N LYS A 114 -14.34 -11.25 3.96
CA LYS A 114 -12.90 -11.47 3.77
C LYS A 114 -12.06 -10.27 4.20
N LEU A 115 -12.54 -9.05 3.93
CA LEU A 115 -11.87 -7.84 4.39
C LEU A 115 -11.85 -7.76 5.92
N LYS A 116 -12.96 -8.09 6.58
CA LYS A 116 -13.07 -8.09 8.05
C LYS A 116 -12.36 -9.27 8.71
N SER A 117 -12.19 -10.40 8.02
CA SER A 117 -11.41 -11.55 8.51
C SER A 117 -9.89 -11.30 8.47
N GLY A 118 -9.44 -10.22 7.80
CA GLY A 118 -8.03 -9.87 7.69
C GLY A 118 -7.33 -10.44 6.46
N GLU A 119 -8.08 -11.01 5.50
CA GLU A 119 -7.49 -11.55 4.27
C GLU A 119 -6.82 -10.45 3.44
N LYS A 120 -5.70 -10.79 2.78
CA LYS A 120 -4.95 -9.86 1.92
C LYS A 120 -5.47 -9.82 0.48
N VAL A 121 -6.18 -10.87 0.06
CA VAL A 121 -6.80 -10.98 -1.25
C VAL A 121 -8.25 -11.40 -1.04
N CYS A 122 -9.19 -10.54 -1.40
CA CYS A 122 -10.62 -10.73 -1.16
C CYS A 122 -11.34 -10.84 -2.51
N VAL A 123 -11.87 -12.02 -2.82
CA VAL A 123 -12.57 -12.33 -4.09
C VAL A 123 -14.08 -12.40 -3.85
N ASP A 124 -14.90 -12.02 -4.84
CA ASP A 124 -16.38 -12.09 -4.80
C ASP A 124 -16.98 -13.47 -5.12
N ASP A 125 -16.21 -14.54 -4.91
CA ASP A 125 -16.67 -15.93 -5.05
C ASP A 125 -17.61 -16.38 -3.92
#